data_AF-A0A967X1J2-F1
#
_entry.id   AF-A0A967X1J2-F1
#
_cell.length_a   1.000
_cell.length_b   1.000
_cell.length_c   1.000
_cell.angle_alpha   90.00
_cell.angle_beta   90.00
_cell.angle_gamma   90.00
#
_symmetry.space_group_name_H-M   'P 1'
#
loop_
_entity.id
_entity.type
_entity.pdbx_description
1 polymer ?
#
loop_
_entity_poly.entity_id
_entity_poly.type
_entity_poly.pdbx_seq_one_letter_code
_entity_poly.pdbx_strand_id
1 'polypeptide(L)'
;MVLTGSASSEVGGTESAQADSLLGLEARRLGGGKESLSRYRGQVLLIVNTASRCGYTPQYEGLQSLYERYEQRGFSVLGFPSNDFGSQEPGSDREIGAFCRANYGVAFPMFSKVRVKGAQAHPVYAYLTA
;
A
#
# COMPACT_ATOMS: atom_id res chain seq x y z
N MET A 1 -55.38 -13.28 1.79
CA MET A 1 -54.77 -12.36 0.81
C MET A 1 -54.24 -11.16 1.60
N VAL A 2 -52.98 -11.23 2.01
CA VAL A 2 -52.24 -10.09 2.55
C VAL A 2 -50.95 -10.05 1.74
N LEU A 3 -50.89 -9.05 0.86
CA LEU A 3 -49.67 -8.61 0.18
C LEU A 3 -48.81 -7.81 1.17
N THR A 4 -47.57 -7.57 0.76
CA THR A 4 -46.50 -6.72 1.34
C THR A 4 -45.44 -7.52 2.09
N GLY A 5 -44.15 -7.45 1.76
CA GLY A 5 -43.41 -6.70 0.75
C GLY A 5 -41.94 -7.10 0.84
N SER A 6 -41.25 -7.17 -0.30
CA SER A 6 -39.85 -7.55 -0.43
C SER A 6 -38.90 -6.64 0.36
N ALA A 7 -38.04 -7.23 1.19
CA ALA A 7 -36.85 -6.56 1.70
C ALA A 7 -35.75 -6.65 0.64
N SER A 8 -35.62 -5.61 -0.18
CA SER A 8 -34.38 -5.37 -0.93
C SER A 8 -33.42 -4.65 0.00
N SER A 9 -32.45 -5.38 0.55
CA SER A 9 -31.31 -4.78 1.23
C SER A 9 -30.41 -4.16 0.17
N GLU A 10 -30.41 -2.82 0.11
CA GLU A 10 -29.45 -2.05 -0.68
C GLU A 10 -28.04 -2.33 -0.13
N VAL A 11 -27.22 -2.98 -0.95
CA VAL A 11 -25.79 -3.13 -0.67
C VAL A 11 -25.15 -1.78 -0.95
N GLY A 12 -24.83 -1.06 0.13
CA GLY A 12 -24.11 0.20 0.11
C GLY A 12 -22.76 0.04 -0.59
N GLY A 13 -22.64 0.64 -1.78
CA GLY A 13 -21.36 0.88 -2.42
C GLY A 13 -20.54 1.84 -1.57
N THR A 14 -19.29 1.47 -1.29
CA THR A 14 -18.34 2.39 -0.68
C THR A 14 -17.84 3.32 -1.78
N GLU A 15 -18.52 4.46 -1.96
CA GLU A 15 -17.95 5.57 -2.72
C GLU A 15 -16.66 6.03 -2.01
N SER A 16 -15.54 5.98 -2.73
CA SER A 16 -14.28 6.54 -2.22
C SER A 16 -14.40 8.06 -2.21
N ALA A 17 -14.52 8.65 -1.04
CA ALA A 17 -14.24 10.07 -0.86
C ALA A 17 -12.81 10.33 -1.33
N GLN A 18 -12.64 11.21 -2.31
CA GLN A 18 -11.33 11.72 -2.71
C GLN A 18 -10.77 12.49 -1.51
N ALA A 19 -9.76 11.93 -0.84
CA ALA A 19 -9.22 12.58 0.35
C ALA A 19 -8.47 13.86 -0.04
N ASP A 20 -8.77 14.97 0.66
CA ASP A 20 -8.10 16.26 0.47
C ASP A 20 -6.60 16.22 0.82
N SER A 21 -6.14 15.15 1.49
CA SER A 21 -4.74 14.96 1.84
C SER A 21 -4.34 13.49 1.89
N LEU A 22 -3.08 13.21 1.54
CA LEU A 22 -2.45 11.91 1.70
C LEU A 22 -2.58 11.37 3.14
N LEU A 23 -2.43 12.23 4.13
CA LEU A 23 -2.48 11.85 5.56
C LEU A 23 -3.90 11.52 6.04
N GLY A 24 -4.94 11.80 5.25
CA GLY A 24 -6.31 11.37 5.52
C GLY A 24 -6.63 9.96 5.01
N LEU A 25 -5.69 9.31 4.31
CA LEU A 25 -5.88 7.99 3.73
C LEU A 25 -5.48 6.86 4.67
N GLU A 26 -5.87 5.64 4.30
CA GLU A 26 -5.47 4.41 4.98
C GLU A 26 -4.93 3.40 3.98
N ALA A 27 -4.12 2.46 4.47
CA ALA A 27 -3.65 1.33 3.69
C ALA A 27 -3.59 0.06 4.56
N ARG A 28 -3.82 -1.10 3.95
CA ARG A 28 -3.70 -2.39 4.64
C ARG A 28 -2.24 -2.80 4.75
N ARG A 29 -1.79 -3.25 5.92
CA ARG A 29 -0.42 -3.75 6.14
C ARG A 29 -0.27 -5.13 5.51
N LEU A 30 0.95 -5.46 5.10
CA LEU A 30 1.29 -6.77 4.55
C LEU A 30 1.01 -7.93 5.54
N GLY A 31 1.15 -7.67 6.85
CA GLY A 31 0.79 -8.60 7.93
C GLY A 31 -0.70 -8.64 8.28
N GLY A 32 -1.54 -7.88 7.58
CA GLY A 32 -2.95 -7.66 7.91
C GLY A 32 -3.20 -6.43 8.80
N GLY A 33 -4.47 -6.04 8.90
CA GLY A 33 -4.88 -4.81 9.58
C GLY A 33 -4.78 -3.57 8.70
N LYS A 34 -5.63 -2.58 8.95
CA LYS A 34 -5.58 -1.25 8.33
C LYS A 34 -4.70 -0.33 9.16
N GLU A 35 -3.96 0.54 8.49
CA GLU A 35 -3.15 1.59 9.10
C GLU A 35 -3.49 2.93 8.47
N SER A 36 -3.83 3.91 9.30
CA SER A 36 -4.02 5.29 8.86
C SER A 36 -2.69 5.94 8.56
N LEU A 37 -2.59 6.62 7.42
CA LEU A 37 -1.38 7.34 7.02
C LEU A 37 -1.16 8.61 7.86
N SER A 38 -2.15 9.05 8.63
CA SER A 38 -2.00 10.11 9.63
C SER A 38 -0.90 9.81 10.66
N ARG A 39 -0.58 8.53 10.89
CA ARG A 39 0.55 8.07 11.71
C ARG A 39 1.89 8.68 11.30
N TYR A 40 2.04 9.02 10.02
CA TYR A 40 3.27 9.53 9.44
C TYR A 40 3.34 11.06 9.42
N ARG A 41 2.44 11.75 10.13
CA ARG A 41 2.43 13.21 10.20
C ARG A 41 3.76 13.76 10.72
N GLY A 42 4.27 14.80 10.05
CA GLY A 42 5.55 15.43 10.39
C GLY A 42 6.79 14.70 9.89
N GLN A 43 6.62 13.58 9.18
CA GLN A 43 7.72 12.86 8.55
C GLN A 43 7.82 13.17 7.05
N VAL A 44 9.04 13.10 6.53
CA VAL A 44 9.30 13.02 5.09
C VAL A 44 9.03 11.58 4.64
N LEU A 45 8.20 11.40 3.61
CA LEU A 45 7.80 10.09 3.12
C LEU A 45 8.38 9.79 1.75
N LEU A 46 9.05 8.65 1.64
CA LEU A 46 9.41 8.03 0.37
C LEU A 46 8.44 6.88 0.11
N ILE A 47 7.47 7.10 -0.79
CA ILE A 47 6.45 6.10 -1.15
C ILE A 47 6.90 5.39 -2.42
N VAL A 48 6.99 4.07 -2.38
CA VAL A 48 7.57 3.29 -3.48
C VAL A 48 6.65 2.13 -3.84
N ASN A 49 6.28 2.01 -5.12
CA ASN A 49 5.68 0.79 -5.62
C ASN A 49 6.79 -0.24 -5.88
N THR A 50 6.64 -1.44 -5.34
CA THR A 50 7.71 -2.46 -5.37
C THR A 50 7.26 -3.74 -6.08
N ALA A 51 8.23 -4.56 -6.48
CA ALA A 51 8.00 -5.87 -7.08
C ALA A 51 9.14 -6.83 -6.72
N SER A 52 8.85 -8.09 -6.38
CA SER A 52 9.87 -9.08 -6.01
C SER A 52 10.64 -9.63 -7.21
N ARG A 53 10.03 -9.70 -8.40
CA ARG A 53 10.62 -10.29 -9.62
C ARG A 53 10.97 -9.23 -10.67
N CYS A 54 11.49 -8.09 -10.22
CA CYS A 54 11.90 -6.97 -11.07
C CYS A 54 13.43 -6.93 -11.22
N GLY A 55 13.94 -6.44 -12.35
CA GLY A 55 15.38 -6.17 -12.50
C GLY A 55 15.90 -5.13 -11.49
N TYR A 56 15.01 -4.30 -10.95
CA TYR A 56 15.31 -3.31 -9.93
C TYR A 56 15.04 -3.79 -8.50
N THR A 57 14.65 -5.06 -8.28
CA THR A 57 14.44 -5.59 -6.91
C THR A 57 15.64 -5.33 -5.97
N PRO A 58 16.93 -5.38 -6.41
CA PRO A 58 18.06 -5.05 -5.53
C PRO A 58 18.00 -3.65 -4.89
N GLN A 59 17.18 -2.72 -5.40
CA GLN A 59 16.98 -1.41 -4.80
C GLN A 59 16.44 -1.46 -3.35
N TYR A 60 15.85 -2.57 -2.92
CA TYR A 60 15.43 -2.76 -1.52
C TYR A 60 16.56 -2.49 -0.52
N GLU A 61 17.80 -2.84 -0.84
CA GLU A 61 18.96 -2.59 0.03
C GLU A 61 19.20 -1.08 0.23
N GLY A 62 19.12 -0.31 -0.85
CA GLY A 62 19.25 1.15 -0.81
C GLY A 62 18.10 1.82 -0.04
N LEU A 63 16.87 1.33 -0.25
CA LEU A 63 15.69 1.80 0.49
C LEU A 63 15.81 1.50 1.99
N GLN A 64 16.25 0.29 2.34
CA GLN A 64 16.49 -0.10 3.73
C GLN A 64 17.60 0.75 4.37
N SER A 65 18.70 0.99 3.65
CA SER A 65 19.79 1.85 4.12
C SER A 65 19.34 3.30 4.37
N LEU A 66 18.49 3.86 3.48
CA LEU A 66 17.90 5.18 3.68
C LEU A 66 16.97 5.22 4.89
N TYR A 67 16.14 4.19 5.04
CA TYR A 67 15.23 4.07 6.16
C TYR A 67 15.99 4.07 7.49
N GLU A 68 16.97 3.18 7.66
CA GLU A 68 17.80 3.09 8.87
C GLU A 68 18.54 4.40 9.18
N ARG A 69 19.05 5.07 8.14
CA ARG A 69 19.82 6.31 8.31
C ARG A 69 18.97 7.49 8.79
N TYR A 70 17.70 7.53 8.42
CA TYR A 70 16.87 8.73 8.61
C TYR A 70 15.60 8.51 9.44
N GLU A 71 15.23 7.28 9.81
CA GLU A 71 13.97 7.02 10.54
C GLU A 71 13.85 7.83 11.84
N GLN A 72 14.93 7.91 12.62
CA GLN A 72 14.97 8.68 13.87
C GLN A 72 14.96 10.20 13.66
N ARG A 73 15.06 10.65 12.41
CA ARG A 73 15.06 12.06 12.00
C ARG A 73 13.75 12.45 11.31
N GLY A 74 12.71 11.63 11.44
CA GLY A 74 11.39 11.89 10.85
C GLY A 74 11.33 11.55 9.36
N PHE A 75 11.86 10.40 8.96
CA PHE A 75 11.75 9.87 7.59
C PHE A 75 11.13 8.47 7.61
N SER A 76 10.38 8.11 6.59
CA SER A 76 9.92 6.74 6.42
C SER A 76 9.83 6.34 4.95
N VAL A 77 10.14 5.07 4.69
CA VAL A 77 9.88 4.42 3.40
C VAL A 77 8.59 3.63 3.52
N LEU A 78 7.63 3.87 2.63
CA LEU A 78 6.36 3.13 2.57
C LEU A 78 6.33 2.28 1.30
N GLY A 79 6.51 0.97 1.45
CA GLY A 79 6.54 0.02 0.34
C GLY A 79 5.16 -0.52 0.00
N PHE A 80 4.75 -0.38 -1.26
CA PHE A 80 3.48 -0.86 -1.79
C PHE A 80 3.74 -1.84 -2.94
N PRO A 81 3.71 -3.15 -2.69
CA PRO A 81 3.86 -4.14 -3.75
C PRO A 81 2.81 -3.95 -4.84
N SER A 82 3.17 -4.08 -6.11
CA SER A 82 2.22 -4.00 -7.22
C SER A 82 2.56 -4.94 -8.36
N ASN A 83 1.53 -5.61 -8.87
CA ASN A 83 1.66 -6.52 -10.02
C ASN A 83 1.35 -5.82 -11.36
N ASP A 84 1.19 -4.50 -11.38
CA ASP A 84 0.74 -3.75 -12.55
C ASP A 84 1.80 -3.58 -13.64
N PHE A 85 3.06 -3.93 -13.36
CA PHE A 85 4.18 -3.81 -14.29
C PHE A 85 4.78 -5.19 -14.58
N GLY A 86 4.49 -5.72 -15.77
CA GLY A 86 5.07 -7.00 -16.24
C GLY A 86 4.74 -8.22 -15.38
N SER A 87 3.70 -8.15 -14.53
CA SER A 87 3.33 -9.22 -13.60
C SER A 87 4.47 -9.69 -12.68
N GLN A 88 5.30 -8.75 -12.24
CA GLN A 88 6.52 -9.02 -11.47
C GLN A 88 6.30 -9.17 -9.95
N GLU A 89 5.07 -9.07 -9.47
CA GLU A 89 4.69 -9.29 -8.06
C GLU A 89 3.50 -10.26 -7.94
N PRO A 90 3.62 -11.51 -8.44
CA PRO A 90 2.48 -12.43 -8.50
C PRO A 90 2.09 -13.00 -7.12
N GLY A 91 3.03 -12.99 -6.16
CA GLY A 91 2.84 -13.62 -4.85
C GLY A 91 1.75 -12.99 -3.99
N SER A 92 1.34 -13.73 -2.96
CA SER A 92 0.48 -13.27 -1.87
C SER A 92 1.23 -12.34 -0.92
N ASP A 93 0.50 -11.56 -0.11
CA ASP A 93 1.10 -10.67 0.90
C ASP A 93 2.09 -11.41 1.82
N ARG A 94 1.77 -12.65 2.20
CA ARG A 94 2.65 -13.50 3.04
C ARG A 94 3.96 -13.83 2.33
N GLU A 95 3.90 -14.24 1.06
CA GLU A 95 5.07 -14.59 0.27
C GLU A 95 5.95 -13.38 0.00
N ILE A 96 5.34 -12.24 -0.35
CA ILE A 96 6.05 -10.97 -0.56
C ILE A 96 6.79 -10.57 0.71
N GLY A 97 6.12 -10.64 1.87
CA GLY A 97 6.74 -10.26 3.14
C GLY A 97 7.88 -11.19 3.53
N ALA A 98 7.74 -12.49 3.29
CA ALA A 98 8.81 -13.45 3.50
C ALA A 98 10.00 -13.16 2.57
N PHE A 99 9.74 -12.86 1.29
CA PHE A 99 10.77 -12.53 0.32
C PHE A 99 11.56 -11.27 0.72
N CYS A 100 10.87 -10.16 1.00
CA CYS A 100 11.53 -8.89 1.36
C CYS A 100 12.39 -9.03 2.62
N ARG A 101 11.91 -9.76 3.65
CA ARG A 101 12.68 -9.98 4.87
C ARG A 101 13.86 -10.92 4.67
N ALA A 102 13.64 -12.08 4.05
CA ALA A 102 14.66 -13.11 3.92
C ALA A 102 15.82 -12.70 3.01
N ASN A 103 15.54 -11.92 1.95
CA ASN A 103 16.54 -11.57 0.95
C ASN A 103 17.17 -10.19 1.15
N TYR A 104 16.46 -9.25 1.79
CA TYR A 104 16.89 -7.84 1.86
C TYR A 104 16.79 -7.23 3.26
N GLY A 105 16.35 -7.98 4.27
CA GLY A 105 16.26 -7.48 5.64
C GLY A 105 15.27 -6.31 5.80
N VAL A 106 14.30 -6.16 4.90
CA VAL A 106 13.38 -5.02 4.89
C VAL A 106 12.65 -4.91 6.23
N ALA A 107 12.86 -3.79 6.92
CA ALA A 107 12.23 -3.43 8.19
C ALA A 107 11.28 -2.23 8.04
N PHE A 108 11.41 -1.44 6.98
CA PHE A 108 10.52 -0.32 6.73
C PHE A 108 9.07 -0.76 6.48
N PRO A 109 8.09 0.12 6.69
CA PRO A 109 6.69 -0.22 6.55
C PRO A 109 6.28 -0.78 5.16
N MET A 110 5.82 -2.04 5.12
CA MET A 110 5.27 -2.69 3.92
C MET A 110 3.74 -2.87 3.99
N PHE A 111 3.05 -2.53 2.91
CA PHE A 111 1.60 -2.63 2.76
C PHE A 111 1.19 -3.81 1.87
N SER A 112 -0.08 -4.19 1.91
CA SER A 112 -0.66 -5.20 1.02
C SER A 112 -0.46 -4.82 -0.45
N LYS A 113 -0.46 -5.83 -1.32
CA LYS A 113 -0.38 -5.60 -2.76
C LYS A 113 -1.54 -4.73 -3.26
N VAL A 114 -1.23 -3.72 -4.07
CA VAL A 114 -2.21 -2.76 -4.59
C VAL A 114 -2.10 -2.55 -6.09
N ARG A 115 -3.17 -2.02 -6.69
CA ARG A 115 -3.14 -1.39 -8.01
C ARG A 115 -2.59 0.01 -7.86
N VAL A 116 -1.70 0.43 -8.76
CA VAL A 116 -1.07 1.76 -8.72
C VAL A 116 -1.37 2.58 -9.96
N LYS A 117 -2.02 1.99 -10.97
CA LYS A 117 -2.43 2.69 -12.20
C LYS A 117 -3.85 2.31 -12.61
N GLY A 118 -4.47 3.17 -13.43
CA GLY A 118 -5.81 2.99 -13.98
C GLY A 118 -6.92 3.30 -12.97
N ALA A 119 -8.18 3.10 -13.39
CA ALA A 119 -9.37 3.49 -12.61
C ALA A 119 -9.52 2.78 -11.26
N GLN A 120 -8.82 1.67 -11.05
CA GLN A 120 -8.81 0.91 -9.79
C GLN A 120 -7.56 1.18 -8.95
N ALA A 121 -6.76 2.20 -9.29
CA ALA A 121 -5.59 2.56 -8.50
C ALA A 121 -5.99 2.83 -7.05
N HIS A 122 -5.16 2.37 -6.12
CA HIS A 122 -5.38 2.60 -4.70
C HIS A 122 -5.44 4.11 -4.41
N PRO A 123 -6.29 4.59 -3.49
CA PRO A 123 -6.44 6.02 -3.20
C PRO A 123 -5.13 6.77 -2.96
N VAL A 124 -4.15 6.12 -2.33
CA VAL A 124 -2.78 6.65 -2.14
C VAL A 124 -2.13 7.00 -3.49
N TYR A 125 -2.16 6.09 -4.46
CA TYR A 125 -1.55 6.35 -5.77
C TYR A 125 -2.39 7.31 -6.60
N ALA A 126 -3.72 7.21 -6.55
CA ALA A 126 -4.60 8.15 -7.21
C ALA A 126 -4.34 9.60 -6.74
N TYR A 127 -4.10 9.81 -5.44
CA TYR A 127 -3.73 11.11 -4.89
C TYR A 127 -2.34 11.58 -5.35
N LEU A 128 -1.34 10.69 -5.36
CA LEU A 128 0.05 11.04 -5.69
C LEU A 128 0.27 11.34 -7.18
N THR A 129 -0.64 10.93 -8.06
CA THR A 129 -0.53 11.10 -9.51
C THR A 129 -1.62 11.99 -10.11
N ALA A 130 -2.38 12.69 -9.26
CA ALA A 130 -3.44 13.61 -9.67
C ALA A 130 -2.89 14.90 -10.31
#